data_AF-A0A7C4EDX5-F1
#
_entry.id   AF-A0A7C4EDX5-F1
#
_cell.length_a   1.000
_cell.length_b   1.000
_cell.length_c   1.000
_cell.angle_alpha   90.00
_cell.angle_beta   90.00
_cell.angle_gamma   90.00
#
_symmetry.space_group_name_H-M   'P 1'
#
loop_
_entity.id
_entity.type
_entity.pdbx_description
1 polymer ?
#
loop_
_entity_poly.entity_id
_entity_poly.type
_entity_poly.pdbx_seq_one_letter_code
_entity_poly.pdbx_strand_id
1 'polypeptide(L)'
;MYAFADHRLRGGPPMATVTGSGTADGTAWTTFHATRPIVRAELLYTLDDGSWPPRKWSSMPAEANSGRASARVPQGATAWQINLFDDHGLVVSSEHAEASIPGSP
;
A
#
# COMPACT_ATOMS: atom_id res chain seq x y z
N MET A 1 18.57 7.59 2.62
CA MET A 1 18.52 6.17 2.24
C MET A 1 17.15 5.92 1.63
N TYR A 2 17.04 5.96 0.30
CA TYR A 2 15.80 5.65 -0.42
C TYR A 2 15.80 4.16 -0.73
N ALA A 3 14.97 3.38 -0.03
CA ALA A 3 14.78 1.97 -0.30
C ALA A 3 13.90 1.83 -1.56
N PHE A 4 14.54 1.84 -2.73
CA PHE A 4 13.91 1.33 -3.95
C PHE A 4 13.67 -0.17 -3.76
N ALA A 5 12.46 -0.61 -4.11
CA ALA A 5 12.01 -1.99 -4.01
C ALA A 5 12.87 -2.91 -4.89
N ASP A 6 13.88 -3.50 -4.27
CA ASP A 6 14.78 -4.48 -4.89
C ASP A 6 14.21 -5.89 -4.64
N HIS A 7 13.15 -6.27 -5.36
CA HIS A 7 12.68 -7.66 -5.41
C HIS A 7 12.82 -8.22 -6.83
N ARG A 8 14.07 -8.31 -7.30
CA ARG A 8 14.39 -9.05 -8.52
C ARG A 8 15.52 -10.08 -8.37
N LEU A 9 15.88 -10.51 -7.17
CA LEU A 9 16.97 -11.47 -7.00
C LEU A 9 16.72 -12.48 -5.87
N ARG A 10 16.79 -13.76 -6.27
CA ARG A 10 17.01 -15.00 -5.47
C ARG A 10 15.75 -15.71 -4.95
N GLY A 11 15.23 -16.65 -5.75
CA GLY A 11 14.84 -18.03 -5.39
C GLY A 11 14.03 -18.34 -4.12
N GLY A 12 13.54 -17.35 -3.40
CA GLY A 12 12.70 -17.50 -2.22
C GLY A 12 11.26 -17.85 -2.60
N PRO A 13 10.43 -18.26 -1.61
CA PRO A 13 9.00 -18.48 -1.83
C PRO A 13 8.39 -17.24 -2.49
N PRO A 14 7.49 -17.40 -3.48
CA PRO A 14 6.98 -16.26 -4.21
C PRO A 14 6.21 -15.34 -3.26
N MET A 15 6.67 -14.09 -3.17
CA MET A 15 5.95 -12.99 -2.52
C MET A 15 4.54 -12.89 -3.08
N ALA A 16 3.62 -12.31 -2.29
CA ALA A 16 2.28 -12.02 -2.79
C ALA A 16 2.36 -11.15 -4.05
N THR A 17 1.53 -11.45 -5.04
CA THR A 17 1.43 -10.69 -6.28
C THR A 17 0.20 -9.82 -6.19
N VAL A 18 0.36 -8.50 -6.21
CA VAL A 18 -0.76 -7.57 -6.35
C VAL A 18 -1.35 -7.73 -7.76
N THR A 19 -2.66 -7.97 -7.82
CA THR A 19 -3.41 -8.17 -9.08
C THR A 19 -4.29 -6.98 -9.43
N GLY A 20 -4.47 -6.04 -8.49
CA GLY A 20 -5.24 -4.83 -8.68
C GLY A 20 -5.21 -3.93 -7.45
N SER A 21 -5.51 -2.65 -7.66
CA SER A 21 -5.67 -1.66 -6.59
C SER A 21 -6.56 -0.52 -7.03
N GLY A 22 -7.09 0.20 -6.05
CA GLY A 22 -7.87 1.39 -6.32
C GLY A 22 -8.41 2.03 -5.05
N THR A 23 -9.19 3.09 -5.24
CA THR A 23 -9.95 3.74 -4.17
C THR A 23 -11.40 3.82 -4.60
N ALA A 24 -12.31 3.38 -3.75
CA ALA A 24 -13.76 3.46 -3.97
C ALA A 24 -14.43 3.95 -2.69
N ASP A 25 -15.30 4.96 -2.83
CA ASP A 25 -16.08 5.55 -1.72
C ASP A 25 -15.25 6.04 -0.53
N GLY A 26 -13.97 6.37 -0.72
CA GLY A 26 -13.04 6.77 0.35
C GLY A 26 -12.36 5.59 1.07
N THR A 27 -12.43 4.39 0.49
CA THR A 27 -11.75 3.18 0.97
C THR A 27 -10.72 2.77 -0.08
N ALA A 28 -9.46 2.69 0.34
CA ALA A 28 -8.39 2.13 -0.47
C ALA A 28 -8.51 0.60 -0.43
N TRP A 29 -8.25 -0.05 -1.56
CA TRP A 29 -8.25 -1.50 -1.66
C TRP A 29 -7.15 -2.00 -2.59
N THR A 30 -6.72 -3.23 -2.34
CA THR A 30 -5.84 -3.99 -3.23
C THR A 30 -6.27 -5.45 -3.26
N THR A 31 -6.18 -6.09 -4.43
CA THR A 31 -6.34 -7.53 -4.59
C THR A 31 -4.98 -8.17 -4.82
N PHE A 32 -4.80 -9.38 -4.31
CA PHE A 32 -3.53 -10.08 -4.37
C PHE A 32 -3.72 -11.59 -4.45
N HIS A 33 -2.74 -12.26 -5.06
CA HIS A 33 -2.56 -13.70 -4.95
C HIS A 33 -1.35 -13.98 -4.05
N ALA A 34 -1.53 -14.80 -3.02
CA ALA A 34 -0.44 -15.18 -2.14
C ALA A 34 -0.40 -16.71 -2.03
N THR A 35 0.79 -17.29 -2.15
CA THR A 35 1.02 -18.71 -1.85
C THR A 35 1.16 -18.96 -0.35
N ARG A 36 1.36 -17.89 0.41
CA ARG A 36 1.51 -17.88 1.86
C ARG A 36 0.45 -17.02 2.54
N PRO A 37 0.16 -17.25 3.82
CA PRO A 37 -0.77 -16.39 4.57
C PRO A 37 -0.25 -14.95 4.65
N ILE A 38 -1.12 -13.99 4.33
CA ILE A 38 -0.93 -12.60 4.72
C ILE A 38 -1.41 -12.46 6.17
N VAL A 39 -0.50 -12.08 7.06
CA VAL A 39 -0.77 -12.00 8.50
C VAL A 39 -1.05 -10.58 8.97
N ARG A 40 -0.67 -9.58 8.16
CA ARG A 40 -0.91 -8.16 8.44
C ARG A 40 -1.02 -7.39 7.14
N ALA A 41 -1.91 -6.42 7.12
CA ALA A 41 -1.95 -5.40 6.10
C ALA A 41 -2.00 -4.02 6.76
N GLU A 42 -1.43 -3.03 6.09
CA GLU A 42 -1.41 -1.65 6.57
C GLU A 42 -1.71 -0.68 5.43
N LEU A 43 -2.45 0.37 5.75
CA LEU A 43 -2.52 1.56 4.92
C LEU A 43 -1.41 2.50 5.36
N LEU A 44 -0.47 2.78 4.45
CA LEU A 44 0.51 3.84 4.60
C LEU A 44 -0.05 5.09 3.93
N TYR A 45 -0.10 6.22 4.63
CA TYR A 45 -0.68 7.47 4.14
C TYR A 45 0.11 8.69 4.59
N THR A 46 -0.07 9.81 3.90
CA THR A 46 0.48 11.12 4.27
C THR A 46 -0.63 12.16 4.21
N LEU A 47 -0.64 13.08 5.17
CA LEU A 47 -1.49 14.29 5.16
C LEU A 47 -0.76 15.50 4.58
N ASP A 48 0.57 15.42 4.47
CA ASP A 48 1.40 16.53 3.99
C ASP A 48 1.16 16.78 2.50
N ASP A 49 1.02 18.05 2.13
CA ASP A 49 0.97 18.54 0.77
C ASP A 49 2.39 18.90 0.25
N GLY A 50 2.50 19.18 -1.06
CA GLY A 50 3.74 19.68 -1.66
C GLY A 50 4.74 18.62 -2.16
N SER A 51 5.78 19.09 -2.88
CA SER A 51 6.79 18.25 -3.54
C SER A 51 7.68 17.53 -2.52
N TRP A 52 7.94 16.24 -2.77
CA TRP A 52 8.96 15.40 -2.10
C TRP A 52 10.25 16.21 -1.78
N PRO A 53 10.90 16.12 -0.58
CA PRO A 53 11.00 14.89 0.21
C PRO A 53 10.58 14.83 1.71
N PRO A 54 10.21 15.86 2.50
CA PRO A 54 9.97 15.62 3.91
C PRO A 54 8.48 15.37 4.17
N ARG A 55 7.85 14.43 3.44
CA ARG A 55 6.49 13.99 3.77
C ARG A 55 6.53 13.04 4.95
N LYS A 56 5.75 13.32 5.99
CA LYS A 56 5.55 12.44 7.15
C LYS A 56 4.51 11.39 6.81
N TRP A 57 4.98 10.18 6.63
CA TRP A 57 4.11 9.02 6.44
C TRP A 57 3.69 8.43 7.78
N SER A 58 2.41 8.09 7.87
CA SER A 58 1.80 7.37 8.99
C SER A 58 1.22 6.05 8.48
N SER A 59 1.14 5.04 9.34
CA SER A 59 0.50 3.76 9.01
C SER A 59 -0.67 3.48 9.95
N MET A 60 -1.67 2.79 9.43
CA MET A 60 -2.78 2.23 10.20
C MET A 60 -3.13 0.82 9.71
N PRO A 61 -3.76 -0.02 10.56
CA PRO A 61 -4.16 -1.36 10.15
C PRO A 61 -5.12 -1.33 8.95
N ALA A 62 -4.93 -2.27 8.03
CA ALA A 62 -5.88 -2.59 6.97
C ALA A 62 -6.44 -4.00 7.21
N GLU A 63 -7.71 -4.19 6.87
CA GLU A 63 -8.31 -5.52 6.90
C GLU A 63 -7.80 -6.30 5.71
N ALA A 64 -7.40 -7.56 5.91
CA ALA A 64 -7.00 -8.46 4.85
C ALA A 64 -7.73 -9.79 4.99
N ASN A 65 -8.43 -10.20 3.92
CA ASN A 65 -9.10 -11.48 3.84
C ASN A 65 -9.10 -11.98 2.38
N SER A 66 -8.93 -13.29 2.20
CA SER A 66 -9.23 -14.00 0.95
C SER A 66 -8.73 -13.32 -0.35
N GLY A 67 -7.49 -12.82 -0.37
CA GLY A 67 -6.90 -12.19 -1.56
C GLY A 67 -7.28 -10.72 -1.76
N ARG A 68 -7.84 -10.06 -0.75
CA ARG A 68 -8.14 -8.62 -0.76
C ARG A 68 -7.70 -7.97 0.55
N ALA A 69 -7.15 -6.77 0.46
CA ALA A 69 -6.95 -5.90 1.61
C ALA A 69 -7.59 -4.54 1.38
N SER A 70 -8.09 -3.92 2.45
CA SER A 70 -8.73 -2.62 2.39
C SER A 70 -8.67 -1.85 3.70
N ALA A 71 -8.66 -0.51 3.60
CA ALA A 71 -8.73 0.39 4.73
C ALA A 71 -9.42 1.70 4.33
N ARG A 72 -10.08 2.35 5.30
CA ARG A 72 -10.60 3.69 5.12
C ARG A 72 -9.44 4.66 4.96
N VAL A 73 -9.46 5.47 3.90
CA VAL A 73 -8.46 6.54 3.73
C VAL A 73 -8.76 7.65 4.74
N PRO A 74 -7.78 8.06 5.56
CA PRO A 74 -7.97 9.19 6.48
C PRO A 74 -8.35 10.46 5.73
N GLN A 75 -9.24 11.26 6.32
CA GLN A 75 -9.60 12.55 5.76
C GLN A 75 -8.36 13.44 5.64
N GLY A 76 -8.20 14.08 4.48
CA GLY A 76 -7.05 14.95 4.20
C GLY A 76 -5.78 14.22 3.79
N ALA A 77 -5.82 12.89 3.64
CA ALA A 77 -4.69 12.18 3.04
C ALA A 77 -4.48 12.64 1.60
N THR A 78 -3.25 13.03 1.28
CA THR A 78 -2.83 13.49 -0.05
C THR A 78 -2.29 12.33 -0.89
N ALA A 79 -1.81 11.28 -0.22
CA ALA A 79 -1.20 10.13 -0.86
C ALA A 79 -1.31 8.89 0.05
N TRP A 80 -1.53 7.70 -0.53
CA TRP A 80 -1.59 6.44 0.22
C TRP A 80 -1.19 5.21 -0.60
N GLN A 81 -0.88 4.11 0.09
CA GLN A 81 -0.67 2.77 -0.48
C GLN A 81 -1.01 1.70 0.56
N ILE A 82 -1.33 0.48 0.13
CA ILE A 82 -1.51 -0.66 1.04
C ILE A 82 -0.26 -1.55 1.00
N ASN A 83 0.27 -1.88 2.18
CA ASN A 83 1.34 -2.86 2.36
C ASN A 83 0.75 -4.17 2.87
N LEU A 84 1.18 -5.28 2.30
CA LEU A 84 0.84 -6.64 2.70
C LEU A 84 2.07 -7.32 3.28
N PHE A 85 1.92 -7.93 4.46
CA PHE A 85 2.99 -8.62 5.17
C PHE A 85 2.66 -10.10 5.29
N ASP A 86 3.58 -10.96 4.84
CA ASP A 86 3.48 -12.39 5.06
C ASP A 86 4.00 -12.80 6.45
N ASP A 87 3.86 -14.08 6.76
CA ASP A 87 4.31 -14.71 8.01
C ASP A 87 5.84 -14.73 8.20
N HIS A 88 6.62 -14.30 7.20
CA HIS A 88 8.08 -14.09 7.31
C HIS A 88 8.46 -12.61 7.39
N GLY A 89 7.49 -11.70 7.41
CA GLY A 89 7.71 -10.26 7.45
C GLY A 89 8.15 -9.67 6.11
N LEU A 90 8.01 -10.38 4.99
CA LEU A 90 8.21 -9.83 3.65
C LEU A 90 7.06 -8.90 3.29
N VAL A 91 7.37 -7.81 2.58
CA VAL A 91 6.42 -6.73 2.27
C VAL A 91 6.20 -6.60 0.78
N VAL A 92 4.94 -6.59 0.36
CA VAL A 92 4.53 -6.18 -0.99
C VAL A 92 3.65 -4.94 -0.86
N SER A 93 3.92 -3.92 -1.64
CA SER A 93 3.09 -2.71 -1.69
C SER A 93 2.21 -2.70 -2.94
N SER A 94 0.99 -2.20 -2.81
CA SER A 94 0.15 -1.83 -3.95
C SER A 94 0.76 -0.67 -4.73
N GLU A 95 0.22 -0.38 -5.92
CA GLU A 95 0.50 0.90 -6.58
C GLU A 95 0.14 2.07 -5.65
N HIS A 96 0.87 3.16 -5.82
CA HIS A 96 0.65 4.40 -5.08
C HIS A 96 -0.57 5.14 -5.63
N ALA A 97 -1.46 5.57 -4.74
CA ALA A 97 -2.57 6.44 -5.08
C ALA A 97 -2.31 7.85 -4.54
N GLU A 98 -2.54 8.85 -5.37
CA GLU A 98 -2.58 10.26 -4.97
C GLU A 98 -4.03 10.73 -4.95
N ALA A 99 -4.39 11.58 -3.99
CA ALA A 99 -5.63 12.34 -4.10
C ALA A 99 -5.52 13.21 -5.35
N SER A 100 -6.42 13.05 -6.31
CA SER A 100 -6.51 13.98 -7.43
C SER A 100 -6.61 15.39 -6.87
N ILE A 101 -5.55 16.19 -7.05
CA ILE A 101 -5.57 17.61 -6.71
C ILE A 101 -6.60 18.24 -7.66
N PRO A 102 -7.71 18.82 -7.18
CA PRO A 102 -8.54 19.65 -8.03
C PRO A 102 -7.74 20.91 -8.34
N GLY A 103 -7.13 20.96 -9.52
CA GLY A 103 -6.33 22.09 -9.99
C GLY A 103 -4.87 21.74 -10.24
N SER A 104 -4.61 21.04 -11.35
CA SER A 104 -3.42 21.33 -12.15
C SER A 104 -3.88 22.23 -13.30
N PRO A 105 -3.17 23.33 -13.64
CA PRO A 105 -3.57 24.26 -14.70
C PRO A 105 -3.66 23.61 -16.07
#